data_AF-Q5W2N3-F1
#
_entry.id   AF-Q5W2N3-F1
#
_cell.length_a   1.000
_cell.length_b   1.000
_cell.length_c   1.000
_cell.angle_alpha   90.00
_cell.angle_beta   90.00
_cell.angle_gamma   90.00
#
_symmetry.space_group_name_H-M   'P 1'
#
loop_
_entity.id
_entity.type
_entity.pdbx_description
1 polymer ?
#
loop_
_entity_poly.entity_id
_entity_poly.type
_entity_poly.pdbx_seq_one_letter_code
_entity_poly.pdbx_strand_id
1 'polypeptide(L)' 'MSEVLQYQRNLEELVKLLRIYFQLDEILSFATEELQDDEIVVEISQVKDRVRKVIERMIS' A
#
# COMPACT_ATOMS: atom_id res chain seq x y z
N MET A 1 -19.92 -11.31 -17.38
CA MET A 1 -19.18 -11.68 -16.15
C MET A 1 -20.17 -11.79 -15.03
N SER A 2 -20.13 -12.85 -14.21
CA SER A 2 -20.99 -12.88 -13.01
C SER A 2 -20.45 -11.89 -11.97
N GLU A 3 -21.34 -11.27 -11.21
CA GLU A 3 -20.99 -10.35 -10.11
C GLU A 3 -20.05 -11.01 -9.09
N VAL A 4 -20.22 -12.32 -8.86
CA VAL A 4 -19.36 -13.13 -7.98
C VAL A 4 -17.90 -13.14 -8.45
N LEU A 5 -17.66 -13.32 -9.75
CA LEU A 5 -16.30 -13.32 -10.32
C LEU A 5 -15.64 -11.93 -10.29
N GLN A 6 -16.44 -10.86 -10.30
CA GLN A 6 -15.93 -9.50 -10.15
C GLN A 6 -15.58 -9.20 -8.69
N TYR A 7 -16.44 -9.62 -7.75
CA TYR A 7 -16.20 -9.45 -6.33
C TYR A 7 -14.94 -10.18 -5.85
N GLN A 8 -14.74 -11.42 -6.29
CA GLN A 8 -13.53 -12.19 -5.97
C GLN A 8 -12.26 -11.50 -6.48
N ARG A 9 -12.27 -10.97 -7.71
CA ARG A 9 -11.13 -10.22 -8.27
C ARG A 9 -10.84 -8.93 -7.51
N ASN A 10 -11.88 -8.19 -7.14
CA ASN A 10 -11.71 -6.97 -6.35
C ASN A 10 -11.11 -7.29 -4.96
N LEU A 11 -11.53 -8.39 -4.34
CA LEU A 11 -11.00 -8.85 -3.06
C LEU A 11 -9.52 -9.26 -3.17
N GLU A 12 -9.16 -10.02 -4.20
CA GLU A 12 -7.76 -10.39 -4.46
C GLU A 12 -6.86 -9.16 -4.62
N GLU A 13 -7.34 -8.16 -5.36
CA GLU A 13 -6.58 -6.93 -5.58
C GLU A 13 -6.45 -6.09 -4.31
N LEU A 14 -7.52 -6.00 -3.51
CA LEU A 14 -7.49 -5.35 -2.20
C LEU A 14 -6.45 -5.99 -1.28
N VAL A 15 -6.39 -7.33 -1.23
CA VAL A 15 -5.41 -8.06 -0.41
C VAL A 15 -3.97 -7.78 -0.87
N LYS A 16 -3.72 -7.71 -2.19
CA LYS A 16 -2.40 -7.35 -2.71
C LYS A 16 -1.99 -5.93 -2.31
N LEU A 17 -2.89 -4.96 -2.44
CA LEU A 17 -2.61 -3.58 -2.08
C LEU A 17 -2.36 -3.42 -0.58
N LEU A 18 -3.12 -4.11 0.27
CA LEU A 18 -2.87 -4.16 1.71
C LEU A 18 -1.48 -4.72 2.02
N ARG A 19 -1.05 -5.78 1.34
CA ARG A 19 0.30 -6.33 1.49
C ARG A 19 1.38 -5.30 1.11
N ILE A 20 1.22 -4.62 -0.02
CA ILE A 20 2.15 -3.56 -0.45
C ILE A 20 2.20 -2.44 0.60
N TYR A 21 1.04 -2.01 1.11
CA TYR A 21 0.95 -0.98 2.13
C TYR A 21 1.77 -1.32 3.39
N PHE A 22 1.70 -2.56 3.88
CA PHE A 22 2.49 -3.01 5.02
C PHE A 22 3.98 -3.19 4.69
N GLN A 23 4.32 -3.60 3.48
CA GLN A 23 5.73 -3.68 3.06
C GLN A 23 6.38 -2.30 2.97
N LEU A 24 5.63 -1.27 2.57
CA LEU A 24 6.13 0.11 2.58
C LEU A 24 6.45 0.59 4.00
N ASP A 25 5.77 0.08 5.04
CA ASP A 25 6.12 0.36 6.44
C ASP A 25 7.48 -0.23 6.82
N GLU A 26 7.77 -1.47 6.41
CA GLU A 26 9.07 -2.09 6.66
C GLU A 26 10.20 -1.31 5.97
N ILE A 27 9.97 -0.85 4.74
CA ILE A 27 10.95 -0.03 4.01
C ILE A 27 11.16 1.32 4.69
N LEU A 28 10.09 1.97 5.17
CA LEU A 28 10.20 3.22 5.94
C LEU A 28 11.00 3.04 7.22
N SER A 29 10.77 1.95 7.96
CA SER A 29 11.54 1.60 9.16
C SER A 29 13.02 1.49 8.81
N PHE A 30 13.35 0.72 7.78
CA PHE A 30 14.73 0.54 7.33
C PHE A 30 15.39 1.85 6.88
N ALA A 31 14.69 2.67 6.08
CA ALA A 31 15.20 3.96 5.62
C ALA A 31 15.46 4.93 6.78
N THR A 32 14.59 4.91 7.80
CA THR A 32 14.70 5.77 8.99
C THR A 32 15.81 5.31 9.93
N GLU A 33 15.85 4.01 10.24
CA GLU A 33 16.67 3.47 11.33
C GLU A 33 18.08 3.09 10.87
N GLU A 34 18.21 2.51 9.67
CA GLU A 34 19.48 1.97 9.16
C GLU A 34 20.18 2.94 8.22
N LEU A 35 19.44 3.59 7.32
CA LEU A 35 20.02 4.49 6.33
C LEU A 35 20.09 5.95 6.80
N GLN A 36 19.21 6.35 7.72
CA GLN A 36 19.05 7.74 8.18
C GLN A 36 18.86 8.70 6.99
N ASP A 37 18.12 8.26 5.97
CA ASP A 37 17.89 9.00 4.73
C ASP A 37 16.50 9.66 4.76
N ASP A 38 16.47 10.90 5.26
CA ASP A 38 15.22 11.68 5.41
C ASP A 38 14.53 11.95 4.06
N GLU A 39 15.30 12.08 2.97
CA GLU A 39 14.73 12.36 1.63
C GLU A 39 13.94 11.13 1.14
N ILE A 40 14.55 9.95 1.21
CA ILE A 40 13.89 8.68 0.85
C ILE A 40 12.68 8.42 1.75
N VAL A 41 12.78 8.69 3.06
CA VAL A 41 11.65 8.53 4.00
C VAL A 41 10.44 9.38 3.56
N VAL A 42 10.66 10.63 3.15
CA VAL A 42 9.59 11.50 2.67
C VAL A 42 8.95 10.96 1.39
N GLU A 43 9.76 10.52 0.41
CA GLU A 43 9.25 9.97 -0.85
C GLU A 43 8.41 8.72 -0.64
N ILE A 44 8.92 7.76 0.14
CA ILE A 44 8.22 6.49 0.41
C ILE A 44 6.94 6.74 1.20
N SER A 45 6.96 7.69 2.15
CA SER A 45 5.76 8.09 2.91
C SER A 45 4.66 8.60 1.98
N GLN A 46 5.00 9.39 0.95
CA GLN A 46 4.04 9.87 -0.04
C GLN A 46 3.46 8.73 -0.88
N VAL A 47 4.28 7.75 -1.27
CA VAL A 47 3.81 6.57 -2.02
C VAL A 47 2.84 5.76 -1.16
N LYS A 48 3.20 5.50 0.11
CA LYS A 48 2.34 4.80 1.06
C LYS A 48 0.98 5.47 1.22
N ASP A 49 0.97 6.79 1.31
CA ASP A 49 -0.25 7.59 1.40
C ASP A 49 -1.14 7.48 0.16
N ARG A 50 -0.54 7.40 -1.03
CA ARG A 50 -1.29 7.17 -2.28
C ARG A 50 -1.88 5.77 -2.33
N VAL A 51 -1.12 4.75 -1.90
CA VAL A 51 -1.62 3.36 -1.81
C VAL A 51 -2.82 3.28 -0.85
N ARG A 52 -2.73 3.91 0.32
CA ARG A 52 -3.85 4.02 1.28
C ARG A 52 -5.11 4.60 0.64
N LYS A 53 -4.99 5.71 -0.09
CA LYS A 53 -6.13 6.35 -0.76
C LYS A 53 -6.76 5.46 -1.83
N VAL A 54 -5.97 4.62 -2.51
CA VAL A 54 -6.51 3.63 -3.46
C VAL A 54 -7.29 2.55 -2.71
N ILE A 55 -6.74 2.02 -1.62
CA ILE A 55 -7.40 1.02 -0.77
C ILE A 55 -8.73 1.57 -0.22
N GLU A 56 -8.74 2.79 0.32
CA GLU A 56 -9.94 3.46 0.85
C GLU A 56 -11.05 3.56 -0.21
N ARG A 57 -10.70 3.88 -1.46
CA ARG A 57 -11.65 3.96 -2.58
C ARG A 57 -12.21 2.60 -3.02
N MET A 58 -11.55 1.49 -2.68
CA MET A 58 -12.04 0.15 -3.00
C MET A 58 -13.03 -0.38 -1.95
N ILE A 59 -12.98 0.15 -0.73
CA ILE A 59 -13.80 -0.32 0.41
C ILE A 59 -14.91 0.67 0.80
N SER A 60 -14.92 1.88 0.23
CA SER A 60 -15.98 2.89 0.39
C SER A 60 -17.08 2.71 -0.64
#